data_AF-A0A959L2Q5-F1
#
_entry.id   AF-A0A959L2Q5-F1
#
_cell.length_a   1.000
_cell.length_b   1.000
_cell.length_c   1.000
_cell.angle_alpha   90.00
_cell.angle_beta   90.00
_cell.angle_gamma   90.00
#
_symmetry.space_group_name_H-M   'P 1'
#
loop_
_entity.id
_entity.type
_entity.pdbx_description
1 polymer ?
#
loop_
_entity_poly.entity_id
_entity_poly.type
_entity_poly.pdbx_seq_one_letter_code
_entity_poly.pdbx_strand_id
1 'polypeptide(L)' 'MSIIFLLILVSLVVAIFFLAAFFWAVKSGQYDDDYTPSIRMLFDDKIERNQ' A
#
# COMPACT_ATOMS: atom_id res chain seq x y z
N MET A 1 5.76 -21.33 30.62
CA MET A 1 4.69 -20.32 30.77
C MET A 1 5.15 -18.88 30.51
N SER A 2 6.39 -18.49 30.84
CA SER A 2 6.92 -17.14 30.53
C SER A 2 7.00 -16.83 29.02
N ILE A 3 7.38 -17.81 28.19
CA ILE A 3 7.53 -17.62 26.74
C ILE A 3 6.22 -17.21 26.03
N ILE A 4 5.07 -17.61 26.58
CA ILE A 4 3.75 -17.31 26.00
C ILE A 4 3.49 -15.80 26.04
N PHE A 5 3.86 -15.12 27.13
CA PHE A 5 3.72 -13.67 27.25
C PHE A 5 4.60 -12.92 26.25
N LEU A 6 5.83 -13.41 26.01
CA LEU A 6 6.71 -12.86 24.98
C LEU A 6 6.11 -13.01 23.59
N LEU A 7 5.59 -14.20 23.26
CA LEU A 7 4.97 -14.46 21.96
C LEU A 7 3.72 -13.60 21.72
N ILE A 8 2.92 -13.37 22.76
CA ILE A 8 1.75 -12.46 22.68
C ILE A 8 2.18 -11.02 22.39
N LEU A 9 3.24 -10.54 23.06
CA LEU A 9 3.72 -9.19 22.84
C LEU A 9 4.28 -9.02 21.41
N VAL A 10 5.06 -9.99 20.95
CA VAL A 10 5.61 -9.99 19.58
C VAL A 10 4.50 -10.04 18.55
N SER A 11 3.49 -10.91 18.71
CA SER A 11 2.38 -11.00 17.76
C SER A 11 1.55 -9.71 17.71
N LEU A 12 1.34 -9.06 18.87
CA LEU A 12 0.65 -7.78 18.93
C LEU A 12 1.42 -6.67 18.19
N VAL A 13 2.74 -6.59 18.39
CA VAL A 13 3.60 -5.64 17.67
C VAL A 13 3.54 -5.86 16.17
N VAL A 14 3.63 -7.12 15.73
CA VAL A 14 3.53 -7.47 14.31
C VAL A 14 2.16 -7.08 13.73
N ALA A 15 1.07 -7.36 14.46
CA ALA A 15 -0.27 -6.99 14.02
C ALA A 15 -0.44 -5.47 13.87
N ILE A 16 0.03 -4.68 14.83
CA ILE A 16 -0.01 -3.22 14.78
C ILE A 16 0.86 -2.70 13.63
N PHE A 17 2.04 -3.28 13.42
CA PHE A 17 2.92 -2.92 12.31
C PHE A 17 2.24 -3.10 10.95
N PHE A 18 1.61 -4.26 10.71
CA PHE A 18 0.87 -4.50 9.48
C PHE A 18 -0.34 -3.57 9.32
N LEU A 19 -1.05 -3.29 10.41
CA LEU A 19 -2.17 -2.36 10.38
C LEU A 19 -1.73 -0.93 10.05
N ALA A 20 -0.62 -0.45 10.62
CA ALA A 20 -0.06 0.86 10.31
C ALA A 20 0.42 0.94 8.86
N ALA A 21 1.10 -0.11 8.37
CA ALA A 21 1.52 -0.21 6.97
C ALA A 21 0.31 -0.19 6.02
N PHE A 22 -0.78 -0.87 6.37
CA PHE A 22 -2.03 -0.85 5.60
C PHE A 22 -2.60 0.57 5.48
N PHE A 23 -2.73 1.30 6.59
CA PHE A 23 -3.23 2.68 6.53
C PHE A 23 -2.30 3.61 5.74
N TRP A 24 -0.98 3.40 5.81
CA TRP A 24 -0.02 4.15 5.01
C TRP A 24 -0.20 3.89 3.51
N ALA A 25 -0.34 2.63 3.10
CA ALA A 25 -0.54 2.24 1.70
C ALA A 25 -1.87 2.77 1.12
N VAL A 26 -2.94 2.74 1.91
CA VAL A 26 -4.24 3.33 1.51
C VAL A 26 -4.11 4.84 1.35
N LYS A 27 -3.44 5.52 2.28
CA LYS A 27 -3.25 6.98 2.21
C LYS A 27 -2.30 7.41 1.08
N SER A 28 -1.34 6.57 0.70
CA SER A 28 -0.40 6.89 -0.38
C SER A 28 -1.00 6.76 -1.78
N GLY A 29 -2.28 6.38 -1.91
CA GLY A 29 -2.93 6.23 -3.20
C GLY A 29 -2.35 5.09 -4.04
N GLN A 30 -1.68 4.11 -3.41
CA GLN A 30 -1.09 2.98 -4.13
C GLN A 30 -2.16 2.13 -4.85
N TYR A 31 -3.39 2.17 -4.33
CA TYR A 31 -4.55 1.50 -4.90
C TYR A 31 -5.29 2.35 -5.95
N ASP A 32 -4.90 3.61 -6.16
CA ASP A 32 -5.55 4.48 -7.15
C ASP A 32 -5.04 4.21 -8.58
N ASP A 33 -3.95 3.44 -8.73
CA ASP A 33 -3.39 3.03 -10.01
C ASP A 33 -4.12 1.79 -10.57
N ASP A 34 -5.39 1.98 -10.92
CA ASP A 34 -6.25 0.96 -11.54
C ASP A 34 -5.85 0.62 -12.99
N TYR A 35 -4.97 1.44 -13.59
CA TYR A 35 -4.53 1.31 -14.97
C TYR A 35 -3.06 0.90 -15.02
N THR A 36 -2.75 -0.24 -15.63
CA THR A 36 -1.37 -0.71 -15.72
C THR A 36 -0.46 0.36 -16.35
N PRO A 37 0.75 0.60 -15.80
CA PRO A 37 1.64 1.67 -16.26
C PRO A 37 1.98 1.61 -17.76
N SER A 38 1.97 0.41 -18.36
CA SER A 38 2.18 0.20 -19.79
C SER A 38 1.07 0.79 -20.68
N ILE A 39 -0.17 0.85 -20.19
CA ILE A 39 -1.31 1.41 -20.91
C ILE A 39 -1.33 2.93 -20.78
N ARG A 40 -1.07 3.45 -19.57
CA ARG A 40 -0.98 4.90 -19.30
C ARG A 40 0.02 5.58 -20.24
N MET A 41 1.21 5.00 -20.40
CA MET A 41 2.26 5.54 -21.28
C MET A 41 1.83 5.65 -22.75
N LEU A 42 0.92 4.79 -23.23
CA LEU A 42 0.44 4.81 -24.62
C LEU A 42 -0.57 5.95 -24.88
N PHE A 43 -1.24 6.44 -23.83
CA PHE A 43 -2.33 7.41 -23.94
C PHE A 43 -2.00 8.79 -23.36
N ASP A 44 -0.96 8.92 -22.52
CA ASP A 44 -0.49 10.21 -21.97
C ASP A 44 -0.13 11.20 -23.11
N ASP A 45 0.54 10.73 -24.17
CA ASP A 45 0.97 11.56 -25.32
C ASP A 45 -0.18 12.11 -26.20
N LYS A 46 -1.43 11.68 -25.96
CA LYS A 46 -2.59 12.13 -26.75
C LYS A 46 -3.35 13.27 -26.11
N ILE A 47 -3.24 13.47 -24.80
CA ILE A 47 -4.03 14.48 -24.08
C ILE A 47 -3.43 15.88 -24.26
N GLU A 48 -2.11 16.02 -24.41
CA GLU A 48 -1.45 17.33 -24.57
C GLU A 48 -1.64 17.99 -25.95
N ARG A 49 -2.15 17.27 -26.95
CA ARG A 49 -2.23 17.80 -28.33
C ARG A 49 -3.52 18.57 -28.66
N ASN A 50 -4.47 18.63 -27.73
CA ASN A 50 -5.79 19.25 -27.93
C ASN A 50 -6.12 20.33 -26.87
N GLN A 51 -5.11 21.02 -26.34
CA GLN A 51 -5.26 22.36 -25.75
C GLN A 51 -4.45 23.38 -26.53
#